data_AF-A0A1C3ENM3-F1
#
_entry.id   AF-A0A1C3ENM3-F1
#
_cell.length_a   1.000
_cell.length_b   1.000
_cell.length_c   1.000
_cell.angle_alpha   90.00
_cell.angle_beta   90.00
_cell.angle_gamma   90.00
#
_symmetry.space_group_name_H-M   'P 1'
#
loop_
_entity.id
_entity.type
_entity.pdbx_description
1 polymer ?
#
loop_
_entity_poly.entity_id
_entity_poly.type
_entity_poly.pdbx_seq_one_letter_code
_entity_poly.pdbx_strand_id
1 'polypeptide(L)'
;MIHLILTADGGVVLAQQALPWLVNLWIAFLAVVFIGFFIVVVIAIIKGLRWFERSATNSQARFFQDVTAFVNPPPGLEVPPELVVVRFHTYSGILIYVLQYEHLFCATPTDARKVLWRMHWHNLTRGFFAYGILLIPLLSLANYWAQLRSISRQEAGISKQP
;
A
#
# COMPACT_ATOMS: atom_id res chain seq x y z
N MET A 1 -22.02 38.28 -35.60
CA MET A 1 -21.53 39.29 -36.56
C MET A 1 -21.54 38.61 -37.91
N ILE A 2 -22.38 39.05 -38.84
CA ILE A 2 -22.53 38.39 -40.14
C ILE A 2 -21.52 39.04 -41.09
N HIS A 3 -20.61 38.25 -41.64
CA HIS A 3 -19.70 38.70 -42.69
C HIS A 3 -20.27 38.29 -44.04
N LEU A 4 -20.40 39.25 -44.95
CA LEU A 4 -20.85 39.00 -46.31
C LEU A 4 -19.62 38.64 -47.15
N ILE A 5 -19.58 37.41 -47.66
CA ILE A 5 -18.50 36.94 -48.54
C ILE A 5 -19.08 36.86 -49.95
N LEU A 6 -18.55 37.68 -50.87
CA LEU A 6 -18.87 37.64 -52.30
C LEU A 6 -18.13 36.46 -52.94
N THR A 7 -18.87 35.54 -53.56
CA THR A 7 -18.27 34.49 -54.39
C THR A 7 -18.04 35.00 -55.81
N ALA A 8 -17.05 34.43 -56.52
CA ALA A 8 -16.59 34.90 -57.83
C ALA A 8 -17.68 34.85 -58.94
N ASP A 9 -18.75 34.12 -58.68
CA ASP A 9 -19.93 33.84 -59.50
C ASP A 9 -21.15 34.70 -59.11
N GLY A 10 -20.98 35.71 -58.24
CA GLY A 10 -22.02 36.68 -57.90
C GLY A 10 -23.07 36.19 -56.88
N GLY A 11 -22.86 34.99 -56.32
CA GLY A 11 -23.66 34.47 -55.21
C GLY A 11 -23.28 35.13 -53.88
N VAL A 12 -24.28 35.50 -53.09
CA VAL A 12 -24.07 35.94 -51.70
C VAL A 12 -24.21 34.73 -50.78
N VAL A 13 -23.11 34.29 -50.19
CA VAL A 13 -23.13 33.23 -49.17
C VAL A 13 -23.05 33.89 -47.79
N LEU A 14 -24.11 33.77 -47.01
CA LEU A 14 -24.12 34.18 -45.60
C LEU A 14 -23.36 33.13 -44.79
N ALA A 15 -22.06 33.35 -44.57
CA ALA A 15 -21.29 32.55 -43.63
C ALA A 15 -21.72 32.92 -42.20
N GLN A 16 -22.66 32.14 -41.65
CA GLN A 16 -23.08 32.28 -40.27
C GLN A 16 -21.94 31.81 -39.36
N GLN A 17 -21.13 32.76 -38.90
CA GLN A 17 -20.07 32.52 -37.93
C GLN A 17 -20.71 31.98 -36.64
N ALA A 18 -20.35 30.76 -36.23
CA ALA A 18 -20.88 30.13 -35.02
C ALA A 18 -20.77 31.11 -33.85
N LEU A 19 -21.86 31.35 -33.12
CA LEU A 19 -21.88 32.35 -32.05
C LEU A 19 -20.85 31.95 -30.97
N PRO A 20 -19.75 32.70 -30.79
CA PRO A 20 -18.61 32.27 -29.98
C PRO A 20 -18.96 32.10 -28.49
N TRP A 21 -20.01 32.77 -28.01
CA TRP A 21 -20.48 32.63 -26.64
C TRP A 21 -21.11 31.25 -26.35
N LEU A 22 -21.75 30.60 -27.33
CA LEU A 22 -22.28 29.23 -27.15
C LEU A 22 -21.13 28.24 -26.94
N VAL A 23 -20.04 28.39 -27.73
CA VAL A 23 -18.83 27.57 -27.58
C VAL A 23 -18.20 27.79 -26.21
N ASN A 24 -18.09 29.05 -25.75
CA ASN A 24 -17.56 29.36 -24.43
C ASN A 24 -18.41 28.76 -23.28
N LEU A 25 -19.74 28.75 -23.41
CA LEU A 25 -20.62 28.11 -22.43
C LEU A 25 -20.40 26.59 -22.36
N TRP A 26 -20.26 25.93 -23.51
CA TRP A 26 -19.94 24.50 -23.56
C TRP A 26 -18.57 24.18 -22.94
N ILE A 27 -17.55 25.00 -23.24
CA ILE A 27 -16.21 24.86 -22.64
C ILE A 27 -16.29 25.02 -21.11
N ALA A 28 -17.00 26.05 -20.62
CA ALA A 28 -17.17 26.27 -19.19
C ALA A 28 -17.90 25.09 -18.51
N PHE A 29 -18.95 24.56 -19.13
CA PHE A 29 -19.65 23.39 -18.62
C PHE A 29 -18.73 22.17 -18.53
N LEU A 30 -18.00 21.84 -19.61
CA LEU A 30 -17.05 20.73 -19.62
C LEU A 30 -15.94 20.90 -18.58
N ALA A 31 -15.45 22.13 -18.38
CA ALA A 31 -14.45 22.43 -17.36
C ALA A 31 -14.99 22.15 -15.95
N VAL A 32 -16.22 22.56 -15.64
CA VAL A 32 -16.87 22.28 -14.34
C VAL A 32 -17.05 20.78 -14.12
N VAL A 33 -17.52 20.05 -15.14
CA VAL A 33 -17.68 18.59 -15.06
C VAL A 33 -16.33 17.91 -14.82
N PHE A 34 -15.29 18.31 -15.55
CA PHE A 34 -13.95 17.76 -15.40
C PHE A 34 -13.36 18.05 -14.01
N ILE A 35 -13.48 19.28 -13.52
CA ILE A 35 -13.05 19.67 -12.17
C ILE A 35 -13.81 18.84 -11.11
N GLY A 36 -15.13 18.70 -11.25
CA GLY A 36 -15.94 17.90 -10.35
C GLY A 36 -15.50 16.43 -10.34
N PHE A 37 -15.31 15.84 -11.51
CA PHE A 37 -14.79 14.47 -11.64
C PHE A 37 -13.41 14.33 -10.99
N PHE A 38 -12.50 15.27 -11.26
CA PHE A 38 -11.15 15.27 -10.68
C PHE A 38 -11.19 15.33 -9.15
N ILE A 39 -12.02 16.19 -8.56
CA ILE A 39 -12.20 16.29 -7.10
C ILE A 39 -12.70 14.95 -6.53
N VAL A 40 -13.69 14.32 -7.17
CA VAL A 40 -14.21 13.02 -6.75
C VAL A 40 -13.12 11.95 -6.78
N VAL A 41 -12.32 11.91 -7.85
CA VAL A 41 -11.19 10.97 -7.97
C VAL A 41 -10.16 11.20 -6.86
N VAL A 42 -9.77 12.45 -6.60
CA VAL A 42 -8.82 12.77 -5.52
C VAL A 42 -9.36 12.35 -4.16
N ILE A 43 -10.63 12.64 -3.85
CA ILE A 43 -11.26 12.23 -2.59
C ILE A 43 -11.29 10.69 -2.47
N ALA A 44 -11.63 9.99 -3.56
CA ALA A 44 -11.65 8.53 -3.59
C ALA A 44 -10.26 7.95 -3.33
N ILE A 45 -9.21 8.51 -3.93
CA ILE A 45 -7.81 8.11 -3.69
C ILE A 45 -7.44 8.33 -2.21
N ILE A 46 -7.70 9.51 -1.65
CA ILE A 46 -7.37 9.82 -0.24
C ILE A 46 -8.11 8.87 0.72
N LYS A 47 -9.41 8.63 0.48
CA LYS A 47 -10.20 7.70 1.29
C LYS A 47 -9.71 6.26 1.15
N GLY A 48 -9.37 5.84 -0.07
CA GLY A 48 -8.81 4.52 -0.36
C GLY A 48 -7.49 4.30 0.38
N LEU A 49 -6.57 5.27 0.34
CA LEU A 49 -5.30 5.22 1.05
C LEU A 49 -5.49 5.12 2.58
N ARG A 50 -6.34 5.97 3.16
CA ARG A 50 -6.63 5.92 4.62
C ARG A 50 -7.30 4.61 5.04
N TRP A 51 -8.21 4.08 4.23
CA TRP A 51 -8.83 2.78 4.49
C TRP A 51 -7.78 1.66 4.44
N PHE A 52 -6.85 1.74 3.49
CA PHE A 52 -5.78 0.78 3.33
C PHE A 52 -4.80 0.81 4.52
N GLU A 53 -4.37 1.99 4.96
CA GLU A 53 -3.55 2.17 6.17
C GLU A 53 -4.22 1.52 7.39
N ARG A 54 -5.50 1.81 7.62
CA ARG A 54 -6.27 1.19 8.73
C ARG A 54 -6.34 -0.33 8.59
N SER A 55 -6.55 -0.83 7.38
CA SER A 55 -6.58 -2.28 7.14
C SER A 55 -5.22 -2.91 7.43
N ALA A 56 -4.12 -2.24 7.12
CA ALA A 56 -2.76 -2.72 7.39
C ALA A 56 -2.48 -2.75 8.90
N THR A 57 -2.83 -1.70 9.64
CA THR A 57 -2.70 -1.68 11.11
C THR A 57 -3.55 -2.77 11.77
N ASN A 58 -4.79 -2.96 11.32
CA ASN A 58 -5.67 -3.99 11.87
C ASN A 58 -5.16 -5.41 11.61
N SER A 59 -4.45 -5.66 10.50
CA SER A 59 -3.80 -6.96 10.27
C SER A 59 -2.62 -7.21 11.20
N GLN A 60 -1.92 -6.16 11.65
CA GLN A 60 -0.75 -6.32 12.53
C GLN A 60 -1.12 -6.94 13.88
N ALA A 61 -2.24 -6.49 14.48
CA ALA A 61 -2.75 -7.07 15.72
C ALA A 61 -3.07 -8.57 15.58
N ARG A 62 -3.51 -9.00 14.40
CA ARG A 62 -3.87 -10.42 14.13
C ARG A 62 -2.65 -11.34 14.08
N PHE A 63 -1.45 -10.81 13.82
CA PHE A 63 -0.24 -11.63 13.80
C PHE A 63 0.02 -12.28 15.16
N PHE A 64 -0.25 -11.53 16.22
CA PHE A 64 0.00 -11.92 17.61
C PHE A 64 -1.23 -12.53 18.31
N GLN A 65 -2.32 -12.76 17.57
CA GLN A 65 -3.53 -13.36 18.17
C GLN A 65 -3.23 -14.80 18.64
N ASP A 66 -3.61 -15.12 19.88
CA ASP A 66 -3.38 -16.43 20.49
C ASP A 66 -1.89 -16.81 20.59
N VAL A 67 -1.04 -15.80 20.85
CA VAL A 67 0.40 -15.95 21.05
C VAL A 67 0.85 -15.04 22.19
N THR A 68 1.75 -15.54 23.04
CA THR A 68 2.39 -14.70 24.06
C THR A 68 3.68 -14.12 23.49
N ALA A 69 3.68 -12.83 23.16
CA ALA A 69 4.85 -12.15 22.61
C ALA A 69 5.08 -10.78 23.27
N PHE A 70 6.34 -10.47 23.52
CA PHE A 70 6.79 -9.13 23.92
C PHE A 70 7.10 -8.32 22.67
N VAL A 71 6.24 -7.35 22.34
CA VAL A 71 6.37 -6.53 21.13
C VAL A 71 7.18 -5.27 21.46
N ASN A 72 8.17 -4.96 20.63
CA ASN A 72 9.10 -3.83 20.77
C ASN A 72 9.70 -3.70 22.20
N PRO A 73 10.41 -4.74 22.68
CA PRO A 73 11.08 -4.66 23.97
C PRO A 73 12.09 -3.51 23.99
N PRO A 74 12.22 -2.78 25.13
CA PRO A 74 13.23 -1.75 25.28
C PRO A 74 14.65 -2.30 25.02
N PRO A 75 15.56 -1.50 24.46
CA PRO A 75 16.96 -1.88 24.36
C PRO A 75 17.52 -2.19 25.76
N GLY A 76 18.08 -3.38 25.95
CA GLY A 76 18.66 -3.81 27.23
C GLY A 76 17.69 -4.53 28.18
N LEU A 77 16.44 -4.79 27.78
CA LEU A 77 15.60 -5.73 28.52
C LEU A 77 16.19 -7.14 28.40
N GLU A 78 16.48 -7.77 29.54
CA GLU A 78 16.84 -9.18 29.58
C GLU A 78 15.67 -10.01 29.05
N VAL A 79 15.87 -10.60 27.88
CA VAL A 79 14.90 -11.51 27.28
C VAL A 79 14.95 -12.80 28.10
N PRO A 80 13.80 -13.30 28.61
CA PRO A 80 13.75 -14.57 29.30
C PRO A 80 14.46 -15.66 28.49
N PRO A 81 15.22 -16.57 29.13
CA PRO A 81 16.09 -17.52 28.44
C PRO A 81 15.31 -18.48 27.51
N GLU A 82 13.99 -18.59 27.67
CA GLU A 82 13.13 -19.45 26.85
C GLU A 82 12.61 -18.78 25.57
N LEU A 83 12.87 -17.48 25.37
CA LEU A 83 12.33 -16.71 24.26
C LEU A 83 13.38 -16.43 23.19
N VAL A 84 12.92 -16.38 21.95
CA VAL A 84 13.71 -16.00 20.78
C VAL A 84 13.32 -14.61 20.32
N VAL A 85 14.30 -13.85 19.84
CA VAL A 85 14.10 -12.53 19.27
C VAL A 85 13.92 -12.65 17.76
N VAL A 86 12.83 -12.08 17.25
CA VAL A 86 12.52 -12.05 15.83
C VAL A 86 12.38 -10.61 15.37
N ARG A 87 13.05 -10.30 14.25
CA ARG A 87 12.92 -9.02 13.54
C ARG A 87 12.44 -9.29 12.12
N PHE A 88 11.22 -8.87 11.80
CA PHE A 88 10.64 -9.13 10.48
C PHE A 88 9.98 -7.90 9.89
N HIS A 89 10.02 -7.77 8.57
CA HIS A 89 9.43 -6.64 7.86
C HIS A 89 8.16 -7.08 7.14
N THR A 90 7.07 -6.34 7.37
CA THR A 90 5.84 -6.48 6.59
C THR A 90 5.67 -5.34 5.62
N TYR A 91 5.20 -5.66 4.42
CA TYR A 91 4.99 -4.72 3.33
C TYR A 91 3.50 -4.65 3.01
N SER A 92 2.96 -3.45 2.93
CA SER A 92 1.57 -3.20 2.53
C SER A 92 1.56 -2.06 1.53
N GLY A 93 0.98 -2.24 0.35
CA GLY A 93 0.90 -1.16 -0.63
C GLY A 93 -0.06 -1.41 -1.78
N ILE A 94 -0.31 -0.36 -2.56
CA ILE A 94 -1.08 -0.37 -3.80
C ILE A 94 -0.31 0.46 -4.85
N LEU A 95 0.01 -0.15 -6.00
CA LEU A 95 0.79 0.48 -7.08
C LEU A 95 1.99 1.25 -6.51
N ILE A 96 1.99 2.58 -6.58
CA ILE A 96 3.12 3.47 -6.25
C ILE A 96 3.32 3.69 -4.74
N TYR A 97 2.36 3.29 -3.92
CA TYR A 97 2.39 3.54 -2.49
C TYR A 97 2.72 2.24 -1.75
N VAL A 98 3.89 2.20 -1.11
CA VAL A 98 4.35 1.04 -0.33
C VAL A 98 4.73 1.49 1.06
N LEU A 99 4.12 0.87 2.06
CA LEU A 99 4.44 1.00 3.46
C LEU A 99 5.24 -0.22 3.92
N GLN A 100 6.35 0.04 4.59
CA GLN A 100 7.16 -0.96 5.26
C GLN A 100 7.03 -0.76 6.77
N TYR A 101 6.74 -1.85 7.47
CA TYR A 101 6.69 -1.87 8.93
C TYR A 101 7.68 -2.91 9.45
N GLU A 102 8.56 -2.49 10.36
CA GLU A 102 9.44 -3.39 11.12
C GLU A 102 8.71 -3.89 12.36
N HIS A 103 8.76 -5.21 12.57
CA HIS A 103 8.24 -5.88 13.75
C HIS A 103 9.40 -6.50 14.50
N LEU A 104 9.66 -5.99 15.70
CA LEU A 104 10.58 -6.59 16.66
C LEU A 104 9.75 -7.22 17.77
N PHE A 105 9.90 -8.52 17.98
CA PHE A 105 9.19 -9.19 19.06
C PHE A 105 9.99 -10.36 19.64
N CYS A 106 9.72 -10.69 20.91
CA CYS A 106 10.25 -11.87 21.57
C CYS A 106 9.11 -12.84 21.89
N ALA A 107 9.25 -14.11 21.55
CA ALA A 107 8.24 -15.14 21.80
C ALA A 107 8.90 -16.51 21.96
N THR A 108 8.15 -17.52 22.40
CA THR A 108 8.65 -18.90 22.40
C THR A 108 8.97 -19.34 20.96
N PRO A 109 9.89 -20.30 20.73
CA PRO A 109 10.26 -20.71 19.37
C PRO A 109 9.07 -21.18 18.51
N THR A 110 8.08 -21.85 19.13
CA THR A 110 6.85 -22.31 18.47
C THR A 110 5.96 -21.14 18.07
N ASP A 111 5.71 -20.21 18.98
CA ASP A 111 4.91 -19.02 18.73
C ASP A 111 5.58 -18.07 17.74
N ALA A 112 6.90 -17.92 17.84
CA ALA A 112 7.70 -17.12 16.92
C ALA A 112 7.54 -17.57 15.48
N ARG A 113 7.59 -18.89 15.22
CA ARG A 113 7.34 -19.47 13.89
C ARG A 113 5.91 -19.20 13.41
N LYS A 114 4.92 -19.31 14.30
CA LYS A 114 3.50 -19.05 13.98
C LYS A 114 3.26 -17.59 13.59
N VAL A 115 3.80 -16.64 14.35
CA VAL A 115 3.74 -15.20 14.04
C VAL A 115 4.47 -14.90 12.74
N LEU A 116 5.68 -15.44 12.57
CA LEU A 116 6.50 -15.25 11.38
C LEU A 116 5.79 -15.76 10.12
N TRP A 117 5.13 -16.93 10.19
CA TRP A 117 4.32 -17.45 9.09
C TRP A 117 3.15 -16.54 8.74
N ARG A 118 2.42 -16.02 9.73
CA ARG A 118 1.31 -15.08 9.52
C ARG A 118 1.77 -13.77 8.86
N MET A 119 2.91 -13.21 9.31
CA MET A 119 3.52 -12.03 8.70
C MET A 119 3.98 -12.29 7.26
N HIS A 120 4.59 -13.45 7.01
CA HIS A 120 5.00 -13.84 5.67
C HIS A 120 3.79 -14.02 4.73
N TRP A 121 2.74 -14.68 5.19
CA TRP A 121 1.49 -14.84 4.44
C TRP A 121 0.82 -13.49 4.15
N HIS A 122 0.85 -12.55 5.09
CA HIS A 122 0.41 -11.18 4.86
C HIS A 122 1.20 -10.53 3.71
N ASN A 123 2.52 -10.64 3.69
CA ASN A 123 3.33 -10.12 2.59
C ASN A 123 3.00 -10.78 1.25
N LEU A 124 2.70 -12.09 1.25
CA LEU A 124 2.29 -12.81 0.03
C LEU A 124 0.87 -12.47 -0.44
N THR A 125 -0.01 -11.97 0.41
CA THR A 125 -1.40 -11.66 0.03
C THR A 125 -1.61 -10.17 -0.22
N ARG A 126 -0.96 -9.31 0.58
CA ARG A 126 -1.10 -7.85 0.55
C ARG A 126 0.07 -7.16 -0.13
N GLY A 127 1.28 -7.74 -0.03
CA GLY A 127 2.47 -7.21 -0.69
C GLY A 127 2.47 -7.39 -2.21
N PHE A 128 1.66 -8.32 -2.76
CA PHE A 128 1.47 -8.48 -4.20
C PHE A 128 0.83 -7.25 -4.87
N PHE A 129 0.04 -6.45 -4.15
CA PHE A 129 -0.63 -5.29 -4.74
C PHE A 129 0.25 -4.03 -4.83
N ALA A 130 1.42 -4.05 -4.19
CA ALA A 130 2.44 -3.00 -4.30
C ALA A 130 3.24 -3.12 -5.61
N TYR A 131 3.90 -2.03 -6.05
CA TYR A 131 4.69 -1.93 -7.31
C TYR A 131 5.73 -3.05 -7.53
N GLY A 132 5.99 -3.89 -6.53
CA GLY A 132 6.85 -5.06 -6.60
C GLY A 132 6.07 -6.38 -6.58
N ILE A 133 5.10 -6.56 -7.49
CA ILE A 133 4.30 -7.81 -7.66
C ILE A 133 5.17 -9.08 -7.56
N LEU A 134 6.42 -9.03 -8.03
CA LEU A 134 7.38 -10.13 -7.94
C LEU A 134 8.49 -9.92 -6.91
N LEU A 135 8.98 -8.69 -6.73
CA LEU A 135 10.12 -8.40 -5.85
C LEU A 135 9.77 -8.57 -4.37
N ILE A 136 8.60 -8.08 -3.93
CA ILE A 136 8.20 -8.11 -2.52
C ILE A 136 7.96 -9.56 -2.04
N PRO A 137 7.26 -10.43 -2.78
CA PRO A 137 7.13 -11.84 -2.41
C PRO A 137 8.48 -12.56 -2.30
N LEU A 138 9.40 -12.32 -3.24
CA LEU A 138 10.74 -12.93 -3.23
C LEU A 138 11.57 -12.47 -2.04
N LEU A 139 11.60 -11.15 -1.77
CA LEU A 139 12.29 -10.59 -0.60
C LEU A 139 11.69 -11.10 0.71
N SER A 140 10.36 -11.16 0.79
CA SER A 140 9.65 -11.70 1.95
C SER A 140 9.99 -13.16 2.20
N LEU A 141 10.10 -13.98 1.16
CA LEU A 141 10.46 -15.39 1.26
C LEU A 141 11.90 -15.57 1.72
N ALA A 142 12.84 -14.80 1.15
CA ALA A 142 14.24 -14.83 1.57
C ALA A 142 14.39 -14.44 3.06
N ASN A 143 13.71 -13.37 3.48
CA ASN A 143 13.72 -12.94 4.89
C ASN A 143 13.05 -13.97 5.80
N TYR A 144 11.96 -14.61 5.35
CA TYR A 144 11.27 -15.66 6.10
C TYR A 144 12.20 -16.84 6.40
N TRP A 145 12.93 -17.32 5.39
CA TRP A 145 13.90 -18.41 5.56
C TRP A 145 15.09 -18.00 6.43
N ALA A 146 15.58 -16.77 6.29
CA ALA A 146 16.64 -16.25 7.15
C ALA A 146 16.22 -16.24 8.62
N GLN A 147 14.99 -15.78 8.92
CA GLN A 147 14.48 -15.73 10.28
C GLN A 147 14.14 -17.11 10.84
N LEU A 148 13.62 -18.04 10.04
CA LEU A 148 13.46 -19.43 10.48
C LEU A 148 14.80 -20.05 10.92
N ARG A 149 15.86 -19.83 10.14
CA ARG A 149 17.21 -20.29 10.50
C ARG A 149 17.72 -19.59 11.77
N SER A 150 17.43 -18.30 11.93
CA SER A 150 17.77 -17.55 13.15
C SER A 150 17.08 -18.14 14.39
N ILE A 151 15.77 -18.38 14.31
CA ILE A 151 14.98 -18.99 15.41
C ILE A 151 15.56 -20.35 15.77
N SER A 152 15.83 -21.22 14.80
CA SER A 152 16.40 -22.55 15.07
C SER A 152 17.79 -22.48 15.72
N ARG A 153 18.62 -21.49 15.36
CA ARG A 153 19.92 -21.28 16.02
C ARG A 153 19.77 -20.79 17.45
N GLN A 154 18.85 -19.86 17.69
CA GLN A 154 18.58 -19.34 19.03
C GLN A 154 18.01 -20.44 19.93
N GLU A 155 17.03 -21.21 19.47
CA GLU A 155 16.46 -22.37 20.17
C GLU A 155 17.54 -23.41 20.54
N ALA A 156 18.49 -23.67 19.63
CA ALA A 156 19.62 -24.56 19.91
C ALA A 156 20.65 -23.97 20.89
N GLY A 157 20.67 -22.65 21.09
CA GLY A 157 21.45 -21.97 22.12
C GLY A 157 20.78 -22.05 23.49
N ILE A 158 19.45 -21.89 23.52
CA ILE A 158 18.62 -22.02 24.74
C ILE A 158 18.77 -23.42 25.34
N SER A 159 18.70 -24.47 24.51
CA SER A 159 18.83 -25.85 24.98
C SER A 159 20.21 -26.24 25.52
N LYS A 160 21.22 -25.36 25.36
CA LYS A 160 22.59 -25.55 25.86
C LYS A 160 22.88 -24.78 27.15
N GLN A 161 21.97 -23.91 27.60
CA GLN A 161 22.08 -23.28 28.91
C GLN A 161 21.49 -24.25 29.96
N PRO A 162 22.32 -24.77 30.90
CA PRO A 162 21.90 -25.75 31.90
C PRO A 162 20.97 -25.18 32.97
#